data_AF-A0A955KD20-F1
#
_entry.id   AF-A0A955KD20-F1
#
_cell.length_a   1.000
_cell.length_b   1.000
_cell.length_c   1.000
_cell.angle_alpha   90.00
_cell.angle_beta   90.00
_cell.angle_gamma   90.00
#
_symmetry.space_group_name_H-M   'P 1'
#
loop_
_entity.id
_entity.type
_entity.pdbx_description
1 polymer ?
#
loop_
_entity_poly.entity_id
_entity_poly.type
_entity_poly.pdbx_seq_one_letter_code
_entity_poly.pdbx_strand_id
1 'polypeptide(L)'
;MEEHRNSFVFFLKIIIAFSILAGVSYIVYLYNQKDALNQNIPFESQTAEYCYEQQFVSEYKLMDINYRDYYTLVMNTVGNDVTGELSYMPSQKDTKTGNIQGTITKDDTSNRSIFTGTWTAYAEGDTYKENIVIVFGPSDAKVFENQDTLDKSISDFDFVTPNIILPKIDCDYVYERQKATDTFMASFDTLVSNAPELGGSFYPLLIYVDTLNDTLYCVYEDGHVQYSESFVYQYINGNIFFEKENAK
;
A
#
# COMPACT_ATOMS: atom_id res chain seq x y z
N MET A 1 -27.67 30.17 -81.35
CA MET A 1 -28.27 30.11 -79.99
C MET A 1 -28.25 28.70 -79.40
N GLU A 2 -28.44 27.62 -80.18
CA GLU A 2 -28.40 26.24 -79.66
C GLU A 2 -27.00 25.77 -79.20
N GLU A 3 -25.92 26.18 -79.87
CA GLU A 3 -24.54 25.84 -79.47
C GLU A 3 -24.18 26.34 -78.06
N HIS A 4 -24.55 27.58 -77.72
CA HIS A 4 -24.32 28.12 -76.38
C HIS A 4 -25.13 27.41 -75.30
N ARG A 5 -26.33 26.90 -75.64
CA ARG A 5 -27.16 26.13 -74.71
C ARG A 5 -26.53 24.79 -74.37
N ASN A 6 -25.96 24.10 -75.35
CA ASN A 6 -25.28 22.83 -75.13
C ASN A 6 -23.98 23.00 -74.34
N SER A 7 -23.22 24.07 -74.60
CA SER A 7 -22.03 24.40 -73.82
C SER A 7 -22.36 24.70 -72.35
N PHE A 8 -23.40 25.50 -72.08
CA PHE A 8 -23.82 25.81 -70.71
C PHE A 8 -24.28 24.57 -69.93
N VAL A 9 -25.08 23.71 -70.55
CA VAL A 9 -25.53 22.44 -69.95
C VAL A 9 -24.35 21.52 -69.65
N PHE A 10 -23.31 21.51 -70.51
CA PHE A 10 -22.10 20.74 -70.28
C PHE A 10 -21.30 21.26 -69.07
N PHE A 11 -21.08 22.58 -68.96
CA PHE A 11 -20.40 23.17 -67.80
C PHE A 11 -21.16 22.95 -66.49
N LEU A 12 -22.49 23.06 -66.51
CA LEU A 12 -23.32 22.81 -65.33
C LEU A 12 -23.17 21.37 -64.82
N LYS A 13 -23.12 20.38 -65.72
CA LYS A 13 -22.88 18.98 -65.36
C LYS A 13 -21.51 18.76 -64.73
N ILE A 14 -20.48 19.44 -65.23
CA ILE A 14 -19.12 19.37 -64.64
C ILE A 14 -19.11 19.94 -63.23
N ILE A 15 -19.75 21.09 -63.01
CA ILE A 15 -19.81 21.73 -61.67
C ILE A 15 -20.51 20.79 -60.68
N ILE A 16 -21.65 20.22 -61.05
CA ILE A 16 -22.40 19.27 -60.21
C ILE A 16 -21.54 18.04 -59.88
N ALA A 17 -20.83 17.48 -60.87
CA ALA A 17 -19.95 16.33 -60.65
C ALA A 17 -18.82 16.65 -59.65
N PHE A 18 -18.18 17.82 -59.78
CA PHE A 18 -17.14 18.26 -58.84
C PHE A 18 -17.68 18.50 -57.43
N SER A 19 -18.86 19.09 -57.27
CA SER A 19 -19.49 19.29 -55.97
C SER A 19 -19.80 17.99 -55.25
N ILE A 20 -20.27 16.96 -55.99
CA ILE A 20 -20.50 15.62 -55.43
C ILE A 20 -19.18 15.00 -54.99
N LEU A 21 -18.14 15.07 -55.83
CA LEU A 21 -16.83 14.48 -55.54
C LEU A 21 -16.18 15.11 -54.29
N ALA A 22 -16.28 16.44 -54.15
CA ALA A 22 -15.81 17.17 -52.97
C ALA A 22 -16.60 16.76 -51.72
N GLY A 23 -17.92 16.62 -51.83
CA GLY A 23 -18.78 16.17 -50.72
C GLY A 23 -18.43 14.77 -50.23
N VAL A 24 -18.23 13.81 -51.15
CA VAL A 24 -17.82 12.43 -50.80
C VAL A 24 -16.44 12.43 -50.14
N SER A 25 -15.49 13.19 -50.69
CA SER A 25 -14.13 13.29 -50.12
C SER A 25 -14.16 13.87 -48.69
N TYR A 26 -15.01 14.86 -48.44
CA TYR A 26 -15.18 15.45 -47.11
C TYR A 26 -15.81 14.46 -46.11
N ILE A 27 -16.81 13.69 -46.53
CA ILE A 27 -17.42 12.65 -45.67
C ILE A 27 -16.41 11.57 -45.31
N VAL A 28 -15.60 11.10 -46.26
CA VAL A 28 -14.52 10.12 -46.01
C VAL A 28 -13.48 10.69 -45.04
N TYR A 29 -13.11 11.95 -45.18
CA TYR A 29 -12.21 12.63 -44.25
C TYR A 29 -12.77 12.66 -42.81
N LEU A 30 -14.06 12.97 -42.65
CA LEU A 30 -14.71 12.96 -41.33
C LEU A 30 -14.79 11.54 -40.73
N TYR A 31 -15.01 10.51 -41.54
CA TYR A 31 -14.99 9.12 -41.08
C TYR A 31 -13.61 8.71 -40.58
N ASN A 32 -12.55 9.02 -41.32
CA ASN A 32 -11.17 8.69 -40.93
C ASN A 32 -10.72 9.42 -39.65
N GLN A 33 -11.21 10.64 -39.40
CA GLN A 33 -10.98 11.37 -38.15
C GLN A 33 -11.63 10.67 -36.93
N LYS A 34 -12.79 10.03 -37.13
CA LYS A 34 -13.51 9.33 -36.06
C LYS A 34 -12.79 8.07 -35.59
N ASP A 35 -12.15 7.36 -36.51
CA ASP A 35 -11.34 6.17 -36.18
C ASP A 35 -10.01 6.54 -35.52
N ALA A 36 -9.42 7.71 -35.86
CA ALA A 36 -8.21 8.21 -35.21
C ALA A 36 -8.46 8.67 -33.75
N LEU A 37 -9.66 9.16 -33.43
CA LEU A 37 -10.08 9.52 -32.07
C LEU A 37 -10.44 8.32 -31.19
N ASN A 38 -10.57 7.13 -31.77
CA ASN A 38 -10.75 5.86 -31.07
C ASN A 38 -9.42 5.12 -30.82
N GLN A 39 -8.28 5.76 -31.05
CA GLN A 39 -7.03 5.23 -30.52
C GLN A 39 -7.14 5.22 -29.00
N ASN A 40 -7.06 4.01 -28.42
CA ASN A 40 -6.92 3.77 -26.99
C ASN A 40 -5.79 4.63 -26.45
N ILE A 41 -6.11 5.86 -25.99
CA ILE A 41 -5.21 6.64 -25.17
C ILE A 41 -4.90 5.69 -24.01
N PRO A 42 -3.64 5.26 -23.81
CA PRO A 42 -3.30 4.37 -22.71
C PRO A 42 -3.80 5.06 -21.45
N PHE A 43 -4.79 4.45 -20.79
CA PHE A 43 -5.30 4.93 -19.53
C PHE A 43 -4.10 4.95 -18.60
N GLU A 44 -3.64 6.15 -18.26
CA GLU A 44 -2.54 6.31 -17.32
C GLU A 44 -3.05 5.79 -15.99
N SER A 45 -2.65 4.56 -15.68
CA SER A 45 -3.08 3.87 -14.49
C SER A 45 -2.63 4.70 -13.30
N GLN A 46 -3.58 5.26 -12.55
CA GLN A 46 -3.26 6.04 -11.37
C GLN A 46 -2.63 5.08 -10.35
N THR A 47 -1.36 5.33 -10.06
CA THR A 47 -0.65 4.67 -8.97
C THR A 47 -0.91 5.45 -7.70
N ALA A 48 -1.38 4.77 -6.65
CA ALA A 48 -1.55 5.36 -5.33
C ALA A 48 -1.04 4.40 -4.27
N GLU A 49 -0.54 4.97 -3.19
CA GLU A 49 0.04 4.26 -2.06
C GLU A 49 -0.68 4.69 -0.78
N TYR A 50 -1.01 3.72 0.06
CA TYR A 50 -1.75 3.94 1.30
C TYR A 50 -1.08 3.18 2.44
N CYS A 51 -0.78 3.87 3.53
CA CYS A 51 -0.20 3.27 4.72
C CYS A 51 -1.07 3.55 5.94
N TYR A 52 -1.28 2.50 6.73
CA TYR A 52 -2.06 2.53 7.96
C TYR A 52 -1.34 1.76 9.05
N GLU A 53 -1.43 2.25 10.28
CA GLU A 53 -0.74 1.65 11.40
C GLU A 53 -1.48 1.84 12.71
N GLN A 54 -1.50 0.80 13.55
CA GLN A 54 -1.99 0.87 14.91
C GLN A 54 -1.03 0.21 15.88
N GLN A 55 -0.87 0.84 17.04
CA GLN A 55 -0.12 0.30 18.18
C GLN A 55 -1.08 0.05 19.34
N PHE A 56 -1.14 -1.19 19.80
CA PHE A 56 -1.90 -1.55 20.99
C PHE A 56 -0.96 -1.69 22.17
N VAL A 57 -1.22 -0.95 23.25
CA VAL A 57 -0.52 -1.18 24.51
C VAL A 57 -1.05 -2.48 25.11
N SER A 58 -0.19 -3.48 25.26
CA SER A 58 -0.52 -4.71 25.97
C SER A 58 -0.77 -4.42 27.44
N GLU A 59 -1.58 -5.24 28.10
CA GLU A 59 -1.81 -5.16 29.54
C GLU A 59 -0.58 -5.61 30.36
N TYR A 60 0.40 -6.25 29.71
CA TYR A 60 1.60 -6.76 30.35
C TYR A 60 2.67 -5.68 30.47
N LYS A 61 3.18 -5.53 31.69
CA LYS A 61 4.33 -4.69 32.02
C LYS A 61 5.49 -5.57 32.47
N LEU A 62 6.62 -5.46 31.81
CA LEU A 62 7.91 -5.89 32.39
C LEU A 62 8.74 -4.63 32.61
N MET A 63 9.24 -4.46 33.83
CA MET A 63 10.12 -3.35 34.21
C MET A 63 9.59 -1.95 33.83
N ASP A 64 8.32 -1.68 34.13
CA ASP A 64 7.61 -0.42 33.80
C ASP A 64 7.49 -0.07 32.30
N ILE A 65 7.86 -0.99 31.40
CA ILE A 65 7.68 -0.83 29.96
C ILE A 65 6.42 -1.57 29.53
N ASN A 66 5.54 -0.84 28.84
CA ASN A 66 4.36 -1.41 28.20
C ASN A 66 4.79 -2.07 26.89
N TYR A 67 4.62 -3.39 26.76
CA TYR A 67 4.76 -4.02 25.46
C TYR A 67 3.68 -3.52 24.51
N ARG A 68 4.00 -3.49 23.22
CA ARG A 68 3.09 -3.03 22.19
C ARG A 68 2.97 -4.06 21.09
N ASP A 69 1.73 -4.31 20.69
CA ASP A 69 1.43 -5.07 19.50
C ASP A 69 1.31 -4.07 18.34
N TYR A 70 1.98 -4.37 17.23
CA TYR A 70 2.01 -3.51 16.06
C TYR A 70 1.22 -4.14 14.92
N TYR A 71 0.38 -3.33 14.29
CA TYR A 71 -0.24 -3.67 13.02
C TYR A 71 0.13 -2.64 11.99
N THR A 72 0.60 -3.09 10.83
CA THR A 72 0.94 -2.25 9.69
C THR A 72 0.26 -2.78 8.45
N LEU A 73 -0.34 -1.88 7.68
CA LEU A 73 -0.93 -2.16 6.37
C LEU A 73 -0.34 -1.19 5.36
N VAL A 74 0.33 -1.72 4.34
CA VAL A 74 0.81 -0.97 3.18
C VAL A 74 0.09 -1.48 1.95
N MET A 75 -0.55 -0.59 1.20
CA MET A 75 -1.29 -0.91 -0.02
C MET A 75 -0.79 -0.07 -1.19
N ASN A 76 -0.49 -0.75 -2.29
CA ASN A 76 -0.10 -0.19 -3.58
C ASN A 76 -1.16 -0.51 -4.62
N THR A 77 -1.73 0.52 -5.24
CA THR A 77 -2.82 0.36 -6.20
C THR A 77 -2.37 0.75 -7.60
N VAL A 78 -2.72 -0.06 -8.59
CA VAL A 78 -2.52 0.23 -10.02
C VAL A 78 -3.86 0.06 -10.71
N GLY A 79 -4.58 1.17 -10.90
CA GLY A 79 -5.96 1.12 -11.38
C GLY A 79 -6.86 0.50 -10.32
N ASN A 80 -7.43 -0.68 -10.59
CA ASN A 80 -8.22 -1.43 -9.61
C ASN A 80 -7.42 -2.53 -8.92
N ASP A 81 -6.24 -2.87 -9.41
CA ASP A 81 -5.43 -3.94 -8.82
C ASP A 81 -4.70 -3.42 -7.59
N VAL A 82 -4.63 -4.26 -6.56
CA VAL A 82 -3.93 -3.96 -5.32
C VAL A 82 -2.93 -5.03 -5.01
N THR A 83 -1.76 -4.58 -4.59
CA THR A 83 -0.72 -5.37 -3.93
C THR A 83 -0.33 -4.69 -2.64
N GLY A 84 0.28 -5.39 -1.70
CA GLY A 84 0.66 -4.78 -0.43
C GLY A 84 1.10 -5.80 0.59
N GLU A 85 1.26 -5.35 1.81
CA GLU A 85 1.62 -6.18 2.95
C GLU A 85 0.73 -5.83 4.15
N LEU A 86 0.25 -6.86 4.83
CA LEU A 86 -0.36 -6.75 6.15
C LEU A 86 0.53 -7.50 7.14
N SER A 87 0.97 -6.78 8.18
CA SER A 87 1.88 -7.28 9.21
C SER A 87 1.25 -7.09 10.58
N TYR A 88 1.21 -8.18 11.35
CA TYR A 88 0.88 -8.21 12.76
C TYR A 88 2.09 -8.73 13.55
N MET A 89 2.65 -7.84 14.37
CA MET A 89 3.80 -8.13 15.23
C MET A 89 3.36 -7.99 16.69
N PRO A 90 2.75 -9.04 17.26
CA PRO A 90 2.49 -9.08 18.68
C PRO A 90 3.81 -9.19 19.45
N SER A 91 3.85 -8.54 20.60
CA SER A 91 5.02 -8.48 21.46
C SER A 91 5.39 -9.80 22.14
N GLN A 92 4.43 -10.72 22.29
CA GLN A 92 4.57 -11.96 23.07
C GLN A 92 4.05 -13.20 22.34
N LYS A 93 3.73 -13.08 21.06
CA LYS A 93 3.22 -14.18 20.24
C LYS A 93 3.96 -14.21 18.92
N ASP A 94 3.74 -15.26 18.15
CA ASP A 94 4.31 -15.36 16.82
C ASP A 94 3.77 -14.27 15.91
N THR A 95 4.67 -13.71 15.11
CA THR A 95 4.33 -12.72 14.08
C THR A 95 3.47 -13.36 13.01
N LYS A 96 2.45 -12.64 12.53
CA LYS A 96 1.66 -13.00 11.36
C LYS A 96 1.81 -11.91 10.31
N THR A 97 2.57 -12.17 9.26
CA THR A 97 2.92 -11.17 8.23
C THR A 97 2.71 -11.74 6.84
N GLY A 98 2.40 -10.91 5.85
CA GLY A 98 2.34 -11.42 4.48
C GLY A 98 1.72 -10.51 3.46
N ASN A 99 1.83 -10.93 2.20
CA ASN A 99 1.40 -10.14 1.05
C ASN A 99 -0.11 -10.22 0.85
N ILE A 100 -0.72 -9.08 0.57
CA ILE A 100 -2.11 -8.99 0.11
C ILE A 100 -2.15 -8.76 -1.40
N GLN A 101 -3.11 -9.39 -2.07
CA GLN A 101 -3.36 -9.21 -3.49
C GLN A 101 -4.86 -9.27 -3.77
N GLY A 102 -5.37 -8.38 -4.62
CA GLY A 102 -6.80 -8.33 -4.92
C GLY A 102 -7.18 -7.10 -5.71
N THR A 103 -8.43 -6.67 -5.57
CA THR A 103 -8.97 -5.54 -6.32
C THR A 103 -9.71 -4.55 -5.43
N ILE A 104 -9.77 -3.29 -5.86
CA ILE A 104 -10.57 -2.24 -5.24
C ILE A 104 -11.88 -2.04 -6.00
N THR A 105 -12.97 -1.93 -5.25
CA THR A 105 -14.22 -1.33 -5.69
C THR A 105 -14.41 0.00 -4.97
N LYS A 106 -14.56 1.08 -5.74
CA LYS A 106 -14.90 2.40 -5.20
C LYS A 106 -16.40 2.52 -5.01
N ASP A 107 -16.80 3.18 -3.94
CA ASP A 107 -18.19 3.57 -3.72
C ASP A 107 -18.34 5.05 -4.09
N ASP A 108 -19.14 5.34 -5.12
CA ASP A 108 -19.36 6.70 -5.59
C ASP A 108 -20.03 7.60 -4.53
N THR A 109 -20.65 7.00 -3.50
CA THR A 109 -21.38 7.72 -2.45
C THR A 109 -20.56 8.01 -1.20
N SER A 110 -19.41 7.34 -1.03
CA SER A 110 -18.53 7.56 0.12
C SER A 110 -17.08 7.79 -0.30
N ASN A 111 -16.32 8.55 0.50
CA ASN A 111 -14.87 8.70 0.29
C ASN A 111 -14.09 7.44 0.74
N ARG A 112 -14.72 6.26 0.69
CA ARG A 112 -14.17 4.98 1.11
C ARG A 112 -14.06 4.04 -0.09
N SER A 113 -13.17 3.09 0.01
CA SER A 113 -12.95 2.03 -0.97
C SER A 113 -12.96 0.68 -0.28
N ILE A 114 -13.45 -0.34 -0.97
CA ILE A 114 -13.35 -1.74 -0.53
C ILE A 114 -12.24 -2.39 -1.33
N PHE A 115 -11.24 -2.89 -0.64
CA PHE A 115 -10.36 -3.92 -1.18
C PHE A 115 -10.91 -5.30 -0.82
N THR A 116 -10.97 -6.18 -1.83
CA THR A 116 -11.31 -7.58 -1.69
C THR A 116 -10.19 -8.41 -2.30
N GLY A 117 -9.64 -9.35 -1.54
CA GLY A 117 -8.52 -10.14 -2.02
C GLY A 117 -8.13 -11.29 -1.11
N THR A 118 -6.89 -11.74 -1.32
CA THR A 118 -6.26 -12.81 -0.56
C THR A 118 -5.06 -12.25 0.19
N TRP A 119 -4.91 -12.67 1.45
CA TRP A 119 -3.71 -12.48 2.26
C TRP A 119 -2.95 -13.80 2.33
N THR A 120 -1.73 -13.83 1.78
CA THR A 120 -0.82 -14.97 1.93
C THR A 120 0.07 -14.71 3.12
N ALA A 121 -0.37 -15.16 4.30
CA ALA A 121 0.26 -14.90 5.58
C ALA A 121 1.24 -16.00 5.99
N TYR A 122 2.34 -15.63 6.60
CA TYR A 122 3.29 -16.50 7.29
C TYR A 122 3.16 -16.31 8.80
N ALA A 123 2.88 -17.40 9.51
CA ALA A 123 2.78 -17.43 10.97
C ALA A 123 3.12 -18.84 11.48
N GLU A 124 3.66 -18.94 12.70
CA GLU A 124 3.94 -20.22 13.37
C GLU A 124 4.81 -21.20 12.53
N GLY A 125 5.60 -20.68 11.58
CA GLY A 125 6.44 -21.50 10.70
C GLY A 125 5.76 -21.99 9.41
N ASP A 126 4.49 -21.69 9.22
CA ASP A 126 3.67 -22.13 8.09
C ASP A 126 3.14 -20.96 7.26
N THR A 127 2.69 -21.27 6.03
CA THR A 127 2.06 -20.29 5.12
C THR A 127 0.58 -20.60 4.94
N TYR A 128 -0.26 -19.59 5.16
CA TYR A 128 -1.71 -19.64 5.04
C TYR A 128 -2.19 -18.72 3.92
N LYS A 129 -3.32 -19.07 3.32
CA LYS A 129 -4.03 -18.20 2.38
C LYS A 129 -5.41 -17.91 2.94
N GLU A 130 -5.68 -16.65 3.22
CA GLU A 130 -6.90 -16.19 3.84
C GLU A 130 -7.60 -15.18 2.94
N ASN A 131 -8.93 -15.19 2.92
CA ASN A 131 -9.69 -14.13 2.29
C ASN A 131 -9.72 -12.92 3.22
N ILE A 132 -9.51 -11.73 2.65
CA ILE A 132 -9.43 -10.49 3.41
C ILE A 132 -10.25 -9.41 2.71
N VAL A 133 -10.92 -8.60 3.54
CA VAL A 133 -11.59 -7.38 3.12
C VAL A 133 -11.02 -6.22 3.88
N ILE A 134 -10.73 -5.14 3.18
CA ILE A 134 -10.27 -3.90 3.79
C ILE A 134 -11.16 -2.78 3.32
N VAL A 135 -11.89 -2.15 4.24
CA VAL A 135 -12.62 -0.91 3.96
C VAL A 135 -11.73 0.23 4.40
N PHE A 136 -11.24 1.04 3.47
CA PHE A 136 -10.27 2.09 3.77
C PHE A 136 -10.68 3.44 3.19
N GLY A 137 -10.20 4.50 3.82
CA GLY A 137 -10.50 5.88 3.47
C GLY A 137 -9.38 6.84 3.88
N PRO A 138 -9.66 8.14 3.95
CA PRO A 138 -8.64 9.16 4.23
C PRO A 138 -8.11 9.14 5.66
N SER A 139 -8.85 8.58 6.62
CA SER A 139 -8.50 8.58 8.06
C SER A 139 -8.05 7.23 8.59
N ASP A 140 -8.61 6.15 8.07
CA ASP A 140 -8.44 4.81 8.63
C ASP A 140 -8.68 3.72 7.58
N ALA A 141 -8.26 2.51 7.94
CA ALA A 141 -8.56 1.26 7.29
C ALA A 141 -9.14 0.27 8.31
N LYS A 142 -10.22 -0.42 7.93
CA LYS A 142 -10.87 -1.46 8.71
C LYS A 142 -10.60 -2.80 8.05
N VAL A 143 -9.94 -3.71 8.77
CA VAL A 143 -9.58 -5.03 8.27
C VAL A 143 -10.58 -6.06 8.76
N PHE A 144 -11.08 -6.88 7.84
CA PHE A 144 -11.97 -8.00 8.12
C PHE A 144 -11.34 -9.29 7.56
N GLU A 145 -10.89 -10.16 8.45
CA GLU A 145 -10.26 -11.44 8.11
C GLU A 145 -11.33 -12.54 7.94
N ASN A 146 -11.05 -13.51 7.07
CA ASN A 146 -11.89 -14.69 6.84
C ASN A 146 -13.35 -14.36 6.47
N GLN A 147 -13.56 -13.22 5.81
CA GLN A 147 -14.88 -12.83 5.30
C GLN A 147 -15.09 -13.36 3.89
N ASP A 148 -16.25 -13.96 3.68
CA ASP A 148 -16.77 -14.16 2.32
C ASP A 148 -17.37 -12.85 1.82
N THR A 149 -17.03 -12.49 0.58
CA THR A 149 -17.31 -11.18 -0.04
C THR A 149 -18.36 -11.23 -1.13
N LEU A 150 -18.85 -12.42 -1.46
CA LEU A 150 -19.97 -12.56 -2.37
C LEU A 150 -21.13 -11.67 -1.88
N ASP A 151 -21.40 -10.61 -2.66
CA ASP A 151 -22.55 -9.70 -2.58
C ASP A 151 -22.58 -8.64 -1.44
N LYS A 152 -21.44 -8.28 -0.82
CA LYS A 152 -21.42 -7.20 0.21
C LYS A 152 -21.05 -5.82 -0.34
N SER A 153 -21.84 -4.82 0.02
CA SER A 153 -21.61 -3.38 -0.17
C SER A 153 -20.84 -2.76 1.01
N ILE A 154 -20.34 -1.51 0.86
CA ILE A 154 -19.66 -0.80 1.97
C ILE A 154 -20.57 -0.70 3.19
N SER A 155 -21.85 -0.38 2.98
CA SER A 155 -22.83 -0.22 4.06
C SER A 155 -23.04 -1.49 4.86
N ASP A 156 -22.80 -2.68 4.29
CA ASP A 156 -22.92 -3.93 5.03
C ASP A 156 -21.83 -4.07 6.09
N PHE A 157 -20.64 -3.48 5.85
CA PHE A 157 -19.52 -3.49 6.80
C PHE A 157 -19.67 -2.45 7.92
N ASP A 158 -20.61 -1.50 7.83
CA ASP A 158 -20.87 -0.55 8.92
C ASP A 158 -21.55 -1.23 10.12
N PHE A 159 -22.13 -2.42 9.94
CA PHE A 159 -22.74 -3.24 11.00
C PHE A 159 -21.88 -4.44 11.42
N VAL A 160 -20.69 -4.60 10.82
CA VAL A 160 -19.76 -5.68 11.14
C VAL A 160 -18.62 -5.09 11.96
N THR A 161 -18.34 -5.69 13.12
CA THR A 161 -17.17 -5.30 13.91
C THR A 161 -15.90 -5.72 13.17
N PRO A 162 -15.01 -4.78 12.80
CA PRO A 162 -13.75 -5.13 12.16
C PRO A 162 -12.83 -5.87 13.12
N ASN A 163 -11.96 -6.72 12.60
CA ASN A 163 -10.91 -7.36 13.38
C ASN A 163 -9.93 -6.29 13.90
N ILE A 164 -9.59 -5.32 13.04
CA ILE A 164 -8.56 -4.30 13.29
C ILE A 164 -9.00 -2.97 12.66
N ILE A 165 -8.69 -1.84 13.31
CA ILE A 165 -8.95 -0.48 12.79
C ILE A 165 -7.64 0.31 12.80
N LEU A 166 -7.04 0.52 11.64
CA LEU A 166 -5.74 1.14 11.47
C LEU A 166 -5.88 2.61 11.08
N PRO A 167 -5.46 3.57 11.92
CA PRO A 167 -5.31 4.97 11.51
C PRO A 167 -4.36 5.13 10.32
N LYS A 168 -4.62 6.12 9.46
CA LYS A 168 -3.73 6.47 8.35
C LYS A 168 -2.45 7.12 8.88
N ILE A 169 -1.31 6.74 8.31
CA ILE A 169 0.00 7.32 8.59
C ILE A 169 0.70 7.67 7.27
N ASP A 170 1.72 8.53 7.33
CA ASP A 170 2.60 8.76 6.18
C ASP A 170 3.38 7.47 5.87
N CYS A 171 3.46 7.11 4.60
CA CYS A 171 4.20 5.94 4.16
C CYS A 171 5.71 6.08 4.41
N ASP A 172 6.24 7.31 4.33
CA ASP A 172 7.66 7.55 4.60
C ASP A 172 8.04 7.14 6.03
N TYR A 173 7.17 7.37 7.02
CA TYR A 173 7.40 6.94 8.41
C TYR A 173 7.37 5.42 8.57
N VAL A 174 6.51 4.72 7.81
CA VAL A 174 6.44 3.25 7.84
C VAL A 174 7.71 2.67 7.25
N TYR A 175 8.15 3.18 6.10
CA TYR A 175 9.36 2.73 5.42
C TYR A 175 10.64 3.01 6.20
N GLU A 176 10.76 4.20 6.76
CA GLU A 176 11.90 4.56 7.62
C GLU A 176 11.98 3.61 8.83
N ARG A 177 10.86 3.35 9.50
CA ARG A 177 10.82 2.46 10.66
C ARG A 177 11.13 1.02 10.32
N GLN A 178 10.56 0.49 9.24
CA GLN A 178 10.87 -0.87 8.79
C GLN A 178 12.38 -0.99 8.51
N LYS A 179 12.93 -0.02 7.78
CA LYS A 179 14.36 0.02 7.48
C LYS A 179 15.24 0.16 8.70
N ALA A 180 14.83 0.98 9.68
CA ALA A 180 15.54 1.13 10.95
C ALA A 180 15.59 -0.20 11.70
N THR A 181 14.43 -0.86 11.77
CA THR A 181 14.29 -2.17 12.41
C THR A 181 15.17 -3.21 11.71
N ASP A 182 15.10 -3.33 10.39
CA ASP A 182 15.90 -4.29 9.61
C ASP A 182 17.40 -4.04 9.74
N THR A 183 17.82 -2.77 9.68
CA THR A 183 19.23 -2.37 9.82
C THR A 183 19.74 -2.66 11.24
N PHE A 184 18.93 -2.41 12.26
CA PHE A 184 19.26 -2.71 13.64
C PHE A 184 19.39 -4.22 13.84
N MET A 185 18.42 -5.00 13.36
CA MET A 185 18.45 -6.47 13.43
C MET A 185 19.69 -7.06 12.76
N ALA A 186 20.06 -6.55 11.58
CA ALA A 186 21.26 -6.99 10.86
C ALA A 186 22.57 -6.65 11.59
N SER A 187 22.54 -5.64 12.47
CA SER A 187 23.71 -5.16 13.22
C SER A 187 23.64 -5.52 14.71
N PHE A 188 22.61 -6.25 15.14
CA PHE A 188 22.24 -6.41 16.55
C PHE A 188 23.40 -6.90 17.41
N ASP A 189 24.03 -8.01 17.00
CA ASP A 189 25.17 -8.62 17.70
C ASP A 189 26.38 -7.69 17.87
N THR A 190 26.50 -6.67 17.01
CA THR A 190 27.59 -5.68 17.06
C THR A 190 27.24 -4.43 17.85
N LEU A 191 25.95 -4.13 17.99
CA LEU A 191 25.45 -2.94 18.69
C LEU A 191 25.28 -3.21 20.19
N VAL A 192 24.85 -4.41 20.57
CA VAL A 192 24.70 -4.78 21.98
C VAL A 192 26.06 -5.08 22.60
N SER A 193 26.38 -4.39 23.71
CA SER A 193 27.71 -4.47 24.34
C SER A 193 27.80 -5.50 25.47
N ASN A 194 26.67 -6.00 25.96
CA ASN A 194 26.64 -6.95 27.05
C ASN A 194 27.12 -8.33 26.56
N ALA A 195 27.75 -9.10 27.44
CA ALA A 195 28.09 -10.50 27.18
C ALA A 195 26.95 -11.39 27.69
N PRO A 196 26.52 -12.40 26.92
CA PRO A 196 25.49 -13.33 27.38
C PRO A 196 26.01 -14.18 28.54
N GLU A 197 25.16 -14.43 29.52
CA GLU A 197 25.42 -15.37 30.60
C GLU A 197 25.47 -16.80 30.04
N LEU A 198 26.32 -17.63 30.64
CA LEU A 198 26.45 -19.06 30.34
C LEU A 198 26.77 -19.40 28.87
N GLY A 199 27.22 -18.43 28.07
CA GLY A 199 27.64 -18.64 26.68
C GLY A 199 26.48 -18.77 25.68
N GLY A 200 25.29 -18.26 26.00
CA GLY A 200 24.16 -18.15 25.08
C GLY A 200 24.34 -17.07 24.00
N SER A 201 23.24 -16.73 23.32
CA SER A 201 23.14 -15.59 22.40
C SER A 201 22.02 -14.67 22.87
N PHE A 202 22.20 -13.35 22.71
CA PHE A 202 21.09 -12.43 22.91
C PHE A 202 20.10 -12.53 21.76
N TYR A 203 18.83 -12.29 22.05
CA TYR A 203 17.79 -12.07 21.06
C TYR A 203 16.91 -10.88 21.47
N PRO A 204 16.48 -10.06 20.50
CA PRO A 204 15.60 -8.93 20.76
C PRO A 204 14.19 -9.44 21.11
N LEU A 205 13.64 -8.90 22.20
CA LEU A 205 12.26 -9.10 22.65
C LEU A 205 11.34 -7.99 22.15
N LEU A 206 11.84 -6.76 22.14
CA LEU A 206 11.11 -5.57 21.73
C LEU A 206 12.04 -4.65 20.98
N ILE A 207 11.58 -4.15 19.84
CA ILE A 207 12.19 -3.04 19.12
C ILE A 207 11.11 -1.99 18.93
N TYR A 208 11.40 -0.77 19.35
CA TYR A 208 10.54 0.39 19.14
C TYR A 208 11.35 1.48 18.46
N VAL A 209 10.87 1.94 17.30
CA VAL A 209 11.49 3.03 16.56
C VAL A 209 10.59 4.26 16.64
N ASP A 210 11.16 5.36 17.10
CA ASP A 210 10.54 6.67 17.08
C ASP A 210 11.20 7.50 15.96
N THR A 211 10.48 7.64 14.85
CA THR A 211 10.90 8.39 13.65
C THR A 211 10.78 9.90 13.80
N LEU A 212 10.20 10.40 14.90
CA LEU A 212 10.15 11.84 15.16
C LEU A 212 11.38 12.32 15.92
N ASN A 213 11.97 11.44 16.73
CA ASN A 213 13.14 11.72 17.55
C ASN A 213 14.41 11.02 17.04
N ASP A 214 14.33 10.29 15.93
CA ASP A 214 15.39 9.45 15.38
C ASP A 214 15.99 8.51 16.43
N THR A 215 15.14 7.89 17.24
CA THR A 215 15.58 6.97 18.30
C THR A 215 15.03 5.56 18.10
N LEU A 216 15.77 4.59 18.61
CA LEU A 216 15.37 3.19 18.69
C LEU A 216 15.58 2.71 20.13
N TYR A 217 14.55 2.12 20.70
CA TYR A 217 14.60 1.45 21.99
C TYR A 217 14.53 -0.06 21.79
N CYS A 218 15.46 -0.80 22.39
CA CYS A 218 15.49 -2.25 22.31
C CYS A 218 15.50 -2.88 23.70
N VAL A 219 14.67 -3.92 23.88
CA VAL A 219 14.76 -4.86 25.00
C VAL A 219 15.19 -6.20 24.44
N TYR A 220 16.16 -6.85 25.08
CA TYR A 220 16.72 -8.12 24.62
C TYR A 220 17.14 -9.00 25.79
N GLU A 221 17.21 -10.31 25.59
CA GLU A 221 17.59 -11.28 26.63
C GLU A 221 18.38 -12.47 26.07
N ASP A 222 19.01 -13.25 26.94
CA ASP A 222 19.74 -14.49 26.62
C ASP A 222 19.09 -15.75 27.25
N GLY A 223 17.86 -15.61 27.72
CA GLY A 223 17.12 -16.62 28.49
C GLY A 223 17.41 -16.63 29.99
N HIS A 224 18.33 -15.81 30.49
CA HIS A 224 18.67 -15.69 31.91
C HIS A 224 18.56 -14.25 32.41
N VAL A 225 19.10 -13.30 31.64
CA VAL A 225 19.13 -11.88 31.96
C VAL A 225 18.55 -11.07 30.81
N GLN A 226 17.73 -10.08 31.17
CA GLN A 226 17.16 -9.12 30.25
C GLN A 226 17.88 -7.77 30.39
N TYR A 227 18.16 -7.13 29.25
CA TYR A 227 18.72 -5.79 29.16
C TYR A 227 17.80 -4.89 28.33
N SER A 228 17.98 -3.58 28.49
CA SER A 228 17.40 -2.60 27.59
C SER A 228 18.37 -1.48 27.28
N GLU A 229 18.31 -0.99 26.04
CA GLU A 229 19.19 0.05 25.52
C GLU A 229 18.45 0.98 24.57
N SER A 230 18.86 2.25 24.58
CA SER A 230 18.42 3.26 23.62
C SER A 230 19.54 3.58 22.64
N PHE A 231 19.16 3.80 21.40
CA PHE A 231 20.02 4.17 20.29
C PHE A 231 19.46 5.42 19.62
N VAL A 232 20.34 6.30 19.19
CA VAL A 232 20.02 7.36 18.24
C VAL A 232 20.45 6.88 16.86
N TYR A 233 19.67 7.18 15.83
CA TYR A 233 20.05 6.86 14.47
C TYR A 233 20.09 8.07 13.55
N GLN A 234 20.81 7.94 12.44
CA GLN A 234 20.89 8.95 11.40
C GLN A 234 20.44 8.36 10.07
N TYR A 235 19.52 9.04 9.40
CA TYR A 235 19.07 8.66 8.06
C TYR A 235 19.77 9.48 6.98
N ILE A 236 20.79 8.91 6.35
CA ILE A 236 21.66 9.60 5.38
C ILE A 236 21.67 8.85 4.05
N ASN A 237 21.18 9.49 2.98
CA ASN A 237 21.15 8.94 1.62
C ASN A 237 20.49 7.56 1.54
N GLY A 238 19.41 7.35 2.31
CA GLY A 238 18.76 6.04 2.34
C GLY A 238 19.57 4.98 3.11
N ASN A 239 20.43 5.35 4.05
CA ASN A 239 21.09 4.41 4.95
C ASN A 239 20.86 4.83 6.39
N ILE A 240 20.79 3.85 7.30
CA ILE A 240 20.60 4.07 8.73
C ILE A 240 21.88 3.70 9.46
N PHE A 241 22.32 4.59 10.35
CA PHE A 241 23.49 4.37 11.20
C PHE A 241 23.08 4.55 12.66
N PHE A 242 23.43 3.60 13.51
CA PHE A 242 23.09 3.63 14.94
C PHE A 242 24.28 4.07 15.78
N GLU A 243 24.01 4.88 16.80
CA GLU A 243 24.91 5.19 17.90
C GLU A 243 24.19 4.92 19.22
N LYS A 244 24.88 4.27 20.16
CA LYS A 244 24.32 4.00 21.49
C LYS A 244 24.15 5.31 22.25
N GLU A 245 22.98 5.52 22.83
CA GLU A 245 22.75 6.69 23.68
C GLU A 245 23.54 6.51 24.98
N ASN A 246 24.56 7.35 25.19
CA ASN A 246 25.31 7.33 26.44
C ASN A 246 24.35 7.67 27.59
N ALA A 247 24.25 6.78 28.58
CA ALA A 247 23.48 7.04 29.80
C ALA A 247 23.98 8.35 30.43
N LYS A 248 23.09 9.35 30.48
CA LYS A 248 23.36 10.63 31.17
C LYS A 248 23.34 10.48 32.68
#